data_AF-A0A3S1C630-F1
#
_entry.id   AF-A0A3S1C630-F1
#
_cell.length_a   1.000
_cell.length_b   1.000
_cell.length_c   1.000
_cell.angle_alpha   90.00
_cell.angle_beta   90.00
_cell.angle_gamma   90.00
#
_symmetry.space_group_name_H-M   'P 1'
#
loop_
_entity.id
_entity.type
_entity.pdbx_description
1 polymer ?
#
loop_
_entity_poly.entity_id
_entity_poly.type
_entity_poly.pdbx_seq_one_letter_code
_entity_poly.pdbx_strand_id
1 'polypeptide(L)' 'MDRTEIKTLSKQARDLSKQANELIQQGKYKEGHALMHQAVEAGRKCRQLINQPKIDKGLEILEQMHKN' A
#
# COMPACT_ATOMS: atom_id res chain seq x y z
N MET A 1 -1.83 0.11 -15.42
CA MET A 1 -1.92 0.37 -13.95
C MET A 1 -3.03 -0.51 -13.39
N ASP A 2 -2.70 -1.49 -12.56
CA ASP A 2 -3.68 -2.47 -12.10
C ASP A 2 -4.57 -1.88 -10.99
N ARG A 3 -5.63 -1.19 -11.43
CA ARG A 3 -6.64 -0.56 -10.56
C ARG A 3 -7.33 -1.59 -9.66
N THR A 4 -7.32 -2.86 -10.05
CA THR A 4 -7.84 -3.98 -9.25
C THR A 4 -6.92 -4.28 -8.09
N GLU A 5 -5.61 -4.31 -8.32
CA GLU A 5 -4.61 -4.56 -7.28
C GLU A 5 -4.61 -3.44 -6.20
N ILE A 6 -4.71 -2.17 -6.62
CA ILE A 6 -4.85 -1.02 -5.72
C ILE A 6 -6.09 -1.15 -4.83
N LYS A 7 -7.23 -1.55 -5.40
CA LYS A 7 -8.47 -1.79 -4.64
C LYS A 7 -8.31 -2.95 -3.67
N THR A 8 -7.68 -4.03 -4.09
CA THR A 8 -7.43 -5.21 -3.25
C THR A 8 -6.55 -4.87 -2.06
N LEU A 9 -5.40 -4.21 -2.29
CA LEU A 9 -4.49 -3.79 -1.22
C LEU A 9 -5.16 -2.79 -0.27
N SER A 10 -5.96 -1.86 -0.79
CA SER A 10 -6.71 -0.90 0.05
C SER A 10 -7.73 -1.61 0.94
N LYS A 11 -8.46 -2.58 0.39
CA LYS A 11 -9.41 -3.40 1.16
C LYS A 11 -8.68 -4.23 2.21
N GLN A 12 -7.60 -4.90 1.83
CA GLN A 12 -6.78 -5.70 2.73
C GLN A 12 -6.23 -4.86 3.90
N ALA A 13 -5.68 -3.68 3.62
CA ALA A 13 -5.17 -2.78 4.66
C ALA A 13 -6.28 -2.39 5.66
N ARG A 14 -7.48 -2.06 5.16
CA ARG A 14 -8.63 -1.71 6.01
C ARG A 14 -9.07 -2.89 6.87
N ASP A 15 -9.23 -4.07 6.27
CA ASP A 15 -9.75 -5.25 6.96
C ASP A 15 -8.74 -5.76 8.01
N LEU A 16 -7.44 -5.71 7.72
CA LEU A 16 -6.37 -6.00 8.70
C LEU A 16 -6.35 -4.99 9.85
N SER A 17 -6.48 -3.69 9.54
CA SER A 17 -6.52 -2.64 10.58
C SER A 17 -7.73 -2.81 11.51
N LYS A 18 -8.88 -3.20 10.95
CA LYS A 18 -10.07 -3.51 11.74
C LYS A 18 -9.82 -4.68 12.70
N GLN A 19 -9.32 -5.81 12.19
CA GLN A 19 -9.02 -6.98 13.00
C GLN A 19 -7.94 -6.69 14.06
N ALA A 20 -6.92 -5.90 13.71
CA ALA A 20 -5.90 -5.45 14.65
C ALA A 20 -6.49 -4.70 15.83
N ASN A 21 -7.41 -3.76 15.57
CA ASN A 21 -8.09 -3.00 16.61
C ASN A 21 -8.98 -3.89 17.49
N GLU A 22 -9.70 -4.86 16.91
CA GLU A 22 -10.50 -5.83 17.66
C GLU A 22 -9.62 -6.67 18.60
N LEU A 23 -8.45 -7.13 18.15
CA LEU A 23 -7.50 -7.87 18.98
C LEU A 23 -6.91 -7.00 20.10
N ILE A 24 -6.56 -5.75 19.80
CA ILE A 24 -6.05 -4.81 20.81
C ILE A 24 -7.11 -4.54 21.89
N GLN A 25 -8.38 -4.39 21.51
CA GLN A 25 -9.49 -4.22 22.46
C GLN A 25 -9.68 -5.44 23.35
N GLN A 26 -9.36 -6.64 22.86
CA GLN A 26 -9.38 -7.89 23.63
C GLN A 26 -8.12 -8.08 24.51
N GLY A 27 -7.20 -7.11 24.53
CA GLY A 27 -5.92 -7.21 25.25
C GLY A 27 -4.86 -8.06 24.51
N LYS A 28 -5.14 -8.52 23.30
CA LYS A 28 -4.23 -9.31 22.46
C LYS A 28 -3.28 -8.40 21.67
N TYR A 29 -2.48 -7.62 22.39
CA TYR A 29 -1.64 -6.58 21.81
C TYR A 29 -0.63 -7.11 20.79
N LYS A 30 0.00 -8.28 21.05
CA LYS A 30 1.01 -8.86 20.16
C LYS A 30 0.41 -9.24 18.80
N GLU A 31 -0.73 -9.92 18.81
CA GLU A 31 -1.44 -10.34 17.59
C GLU A 31 -1.99 -9.12 16.84
N GLY A 32 -2.59 -8.17 17.56
CA GLY A 32 -3.07 -6.92 16.97
C GLY A 32 -1.96 -6.10 16.34
N HIS A 33 -0.81 -5.97 16.99
CA HIS A 33 0.35 -5.27 16.45
C HIS A 33 0.90 -5.94 15.19
N ALA A 34 0.94 -7.28 15.16
CA ALA A 34 1.34 -8.03 13.96
C ALA A 34 0.41 -7.75 12.77
N LEU A 35 -0.91 -7.74 12.97
CA LEU A 35 -1.87 -7.38 11.93
C LEU A 35 -1.74 -5.92 11.49
N MET A 36 -1.44 -5.01 12.43
CA MET A 36 -1.22 -3.61 12.11
C MET A 36 0.01 -3.40 11.23
N HIS A 37 1.10 -4.15 11.47
CA HIS A 37 2.26 -4.16 10.57
C HIS A 37 1.88 -4.58 9.14
N GLN A 38 1.12 -5.66 9.00
CA GLN A 38 0.67 -6.13 7.69
C GLN A 38 -0.23 -5.10 6.99
N ALA A 39 -1.10 -4.40 7.74
CA ALA A 39 -1.93 -3.33 7.20
C ALA A 39 -1.08 -2.17 6.66
N VAL A 40 -0.03 -1.78 7.38
CA VAL A 40 0.92 -0.75 6.96
C VAL A 40 1.67 -1.16 5.70
N GLU A 41 2.12 -2.41 5.60
CA GLU A 41 2.80 -2.91 4.40
C GLU A 41 1.87 -2.90 3.17
N ALA A 42 0.62 -3.34 3.32
CA ALA A 42 -0.37 -3.27 2.24
C ALA A 42 -0.61 -1.81 1.80
N GLY A 43 -0.71 -0.88 2.75
CA GLY A 43 -0.83 0.55 2.47
C GLY A 43 0.39 1.14 1.73
N ARG A 44 1.61 0.70 2.07
CA ARG A 44 2.85 1.10 1.39
C ARG A 44 2.87 0.62 -0.07
N LYS A 45 2.55 -0.64 -0.32
CA LYS A 45 2.46 -1.21 -1.67
C LYS A 45 1.40 -0.48 -2.51
N CYS A 46 0.23 -0.22 -1.92
CA CYS A 46 -0.83 0.56 -2.56
C CYS A 46 -0.34 1.96 -2.98
N ARG A 47 0.34 2.68 -2.07
CA ARG A 47 0.91 4.00 -2.36
C ARG A 47 1.96 3.97 -3.48
N GLN A 48 2.82 2.95 -3.50
CA GLN A 48 3.81 2.76 -4.57
C GLN A 48 3.12 2.60 -5.92
N LEU A 49 2.13 1.71 -6.01
CA LEU A 49 1.37 1.48 -7.24
C LEU A 49 0.66 2.76 -7.73
N ILE A 50 0.12 3.57 -6.81
CA ILE A 50 -0.52 4.86 -7.16
C ILE A 50 0.49 5.84 -7.77
N ASN A 51 1.72 5.86 -7.26
CA ASN A 51 2.74 6.82 -7.68
C ASN A 51 3.58 6.33 -8.87
N GLN A 52 3.63 5.03 -9.13
CA GLN A 52 4.44 4.44 -10.21
C GLN A 52 4.23 5.12 -11.57
N PRO A 53 2.99 5.40 -12.05
CA PRO A 53 2.82 6.04 -13.35
C PRO A 53 3.37 7.47 -13.43
N LYS A 54 3.44 8.18 -12.29
CA LYS A 54 4.06 9.52 -12.26
C LYS A 54 5.57 9.42 -12.40
N ILE A 55 6.16 8.39 -11.78
CA ILE A 55 7.59 8.08 -11.90
C ILE A 55 7.91 7.69 -13.34
N ASP A 56 7.14 6.76 -13.91
CA ASP A 56 7.32 6.29 -15.29
C ASP A 56 7.24 7.44 -16.29
N LYS A 57 6.26 8.35 -16.13
CA LYS A 57 6.13 9.54 -16.98
C LYS A 57 7.33 10.49 -16.84
N GLY A 58 7.85 10.67 -15.63
CA GLY A 58 9.05 11.48 -15.40
C GLY A 58 10.28 10.89 -16.08
N LEU A 59 10.44 9.56 -16.02
CA LEU A 59 11.52 8.84 -16.68
C LEU A 59 11.42 8.95 -18.20
N GLU A 60 10.22 8.79 -18.79
CA GLU A 60 10.01 8.93 -20.23
C GLU A 60 10.42 10.33 -20.73
N ILE A 61 10.08 11.39 -19.99
CA ILE A 61 10.48 12.77 -20.32
C ILE A 61 12.01 12.93 -20.26
N LEU A 62 12.66 12.36 -19.25
CA LEU A 62 14.14 12.38 -19.13
C LEU A 62 14.81 11.63 -20.28
N GLU A 63 14.28 10.47 -20.68
CA GLU A 63 14.78 9.69 -21.82
C GLU A 63 14.62 10.44 -23.14
N GLN A 64 13.51 11.16 -23.33
CA GLN A 64 13.31 12.00 -24.52
C GLN A 64 14.30 13.17 -24.58
N MET A 65 14.62 13.79 -23.43
CA MET A 65 15.61 14.87 -23.38
C MET A 65 17.02 14.40 -23.67
N HIS A 66 17.41 13.19 -23.26
CA HIS A 66 18.73 12.64 -23.58
C HIS A 66 18.89 12.13 -25.02
N LYS A 67 17.79 11.94 -25.76
CA LYS A 67 17.81 11.48 -27.16
C LYS A 67 17.89 12.62 -28.17
N ASN A 68 17.69 13.87 -27.74
CA ASN A 68 17.85 15.08 -28.55
C ASN A 68 19.21 15.74 -28.30
#